data_AF-A0A2G2MRZ3-F1
#
_entry.id   AF-A0A2G2MRZ3-F1
#
_cell.length_a   1.000
_cell.length_b   1.000
_cell.length_c   1.000
_cell.angle_alpha   90.00
_cell.angle_beta   90.00
_cell.angle_gamma   90.00
#
_symmetry.space_group_name_H-M   'P 1'
#
loop_
_entity.id
_entity.type
_entity.pdbx_description
1 polymer ?
#
loop_
_entity_poly.entity_id
_entity_poly.type
_entity_poly.pdbx_seq_one_letter_code
_entity_poly.pdbx_strand_id
1 'polypeptide(L)'
;MNNEQVQAIKNNPKYQKLVSTRGKFAWTLTIIMLVVYYAFILLIAFSPETLGAKISPDSMTTVGIPVGIAIIVFAFILTGIYTRRANNEFDGLLNDLKNDLNNDTKKGMN
;
A
#
# COMPACT_ATOMS: atom_id res chain seq x y z
N MET A 1 -8.08 -29.96 -4.47
CA MET A 1 -6.97 -29.36 -5.26
C MET A 1 -5.76 -30.26 -5.08
N ASN A 2 -5.20 -30.81 -6.17
CA ASN A 2 -4.08 -31.76 -6.11
C ASN A 2 -2.74 -31.04 -5.93
N ASN A 3 -1.90 -31.55 -5.03
CA ASN A 3 -0.60 -30.96 -4.66
C ASN A 3 0.36 -30.77 -5.86
N GLU A 4 0.28 -31.63 -6.87
CA GLU A 4 1.12 -31.54 -8.08
C GLU A 4 0.78 -30.33 -8.95
N GLN A 5 -0.51 -29.98 -9.05
CA GLN A 5 -0.96 -28.79 -9.77
C GLN A 5 -0.50 -27.50 -9.07
N VAL A 6 -0.45 -27.51 -7.73
CA VAL A 6 0.06 -26.38 -6.93
C VAL A 6 1.56 -26.17 -7.14
N GLN A 7 2.35 -27.24 -7.24
CA GLN A 7 3.79 -27.14 -7.50
C GLN A 7 4.11 -26.65 -8.91
N ALA A 8 3.38 -27.13 -9.92
CA ALA A 8 3.54 -26.67 -11.30
C ALA A 8 3.23 -25.16 -11.44
N ILE A 9 2.23 -24.67 -10.71
CA ILE A 9 1.89 -23.23 -10.66
C ILE A 9 2.99 -22.42 -9.94
N LYS A 10 3.53 -22.91 -8.82
CA LYS A 10 4.62 -22.22 -8.08
C LYS A 10 5.93 -22.12 -8.87
N ASN A 11 6.22 -23.10 -9.71
CA ASN A 11 7.41 -23.11 -10.57
C ASN A 11 7.24 -22.31 -11.87
N ASN A 12 6.03 -21.82 -12.17
CA ASN A 12 5.81 -21.01 -13.35
C ASN A 12 6.49 -19.63 -13.20
N PRO A 13 7.41 -19.23 -14.10
CA PRO A 13 8.12 -17.96 -14.00
C PRO A 13 7.19 -16.74 -14.03
N LYS A 14 6.00 -16.82 -14.67
CA LYS A 14 4.98 -15.76 -14.58
C LYS A 14 4.41 -15.62 -13.17
N TYR A 15 4.17 -16.74 -12.48
CA TYR A 15 3.65 -16.76 -11.10
C TYR A 15 4.67 -16.21 -10.10
N GLN A 16 5.95 -16.58 -10.23
CA GLN A 16 7.01 -16.00 -9.39
C GLN A 16 7.23 -14.50 -9.64
N LYS A 17 7.09 -14.04 -10.89
CA LYS A 17 7.11 -12.61 -11.21
C LYS A 17 5.94 -11.88 -10.54
N LEU A 18 4.73 -12.43 -10.58
CA LEU A 18 3.55 -11.88 -9.87
C LEU A 18 3.74 -11.81 -8.35
N VAL A 19 4.28 -12.86 -7.72
CA VAL A 19 4.50 -12.90 -6.27
C VAL A 19 5.61 -11.93 -5.84
N SER A 20 6.71 -11.85 -6.59
CA SER A 20 7.82 -10.94 -6.29
C SER A 20 7.44 -9.47 -6.52
N THR A 21 6.63 -9.18 -7.54
CA THR A 21 6.08 -7.86 -7.81
C THR A 21 5.15 -7.41 -6.67
N ARG A 22 4.18 -8.24 -6.28
CA ARG A 22 3.29 -7.94 -5.12
C ARG A 22 4.07 -7.81 -3.81
N GLY A 23 5.12 -8.61 -3.63
CA GLY A 23 5.94 -8.61 -2.42
C GLY A 23 6.70 -7.31 -2.19
N LYS A 24 7.27 -6.69 -3.24
CA LYS A 24 8.04 -5.43 -3.11
C LYS A 24 7.15 -4.24 -2.74
N PHE A 25 5.93 -4.19 -3.28
CA PHE A 25 4.98 -3.13 -2.94
C PHE A 25 4.46 -3.25 -1.51
N ALA A 26 4.11 -4.47 -1.07
CA ALA A 26 3.70 -4.73 0.31
C ALA A 26 4.83 -4.37 1.29
N TRP A 27 6.07 -4.75 0.99
CA TRP A 27 7.25 -4.44 1.82
C TRP A 27 7.50 -2.94 1.97
N THR A 28 7.32 -2.17 0.90
CA THR A 28 7.49 -0.70 0.95
C THR A 28 6.47 -0.08 1.91
N LEU A 29 5.21 -0.53 1.86
CA LEU A 29 4.17 -0.05 2.76
C LEU A 29 4.46 -0.42 4.22
N THR A 30 4.92 -1.65 4.45
CA THR A 30 5.34 -2.10 5.79
C THR A 30 6.48 -1.25 6.33
N ILE A 31 7.52 -0.95 5.54
CA ILE A 31 8.62 -0.07 5.95
C ILE A 31 8.10 1.33 6.29
N ILE A 32 7.28 1.94 5.42
CA ILE A 32 6.75 3.28 5.67
C ILE A 32 5.93 3.30 6.96
N MET A 33 5.06 2.31 7.16
CA MET A 33 4.24 2.24 8.35
C MET A 33 5.08 2.04 9.62
N LEU A 34 6.13 1.22 9.55
CA LEU A 34 7.10 1.07 10.64
C LEU A 34 7.80 2.40 10.95
N VAL A 35 8.26 3.14 9.93
CA VAL A 35 8.92 4.44 10.12
C VAL A 35 7.97 5.43 10.82
N VAL A 36 6.73 5.56 10.35
CA VAL A 36 5.73 6.45 10.96
C VAL A 36 5.42 6.04 12.40
N TYR A 37 5.24 4.73 12.63
CA TYR A 37 4.95 4.18 13.94
C TYR A 37 6.08 4.46 14.93
N TYR A 38 7.33 4.14 14.57
CA TYR A 38 8.48 4.41 15.42
C TYR A 38 8.74 5.90 15.60
N ALA A 39 8.57 6.73 14.57
CA ALA A 39 8.70 8.18 14.71
C ALA A 39 7.68 8.74 15.72
N PHE A 40 6.43 8.27 15.68
CA PHE A 40 5.40 8.67 16.64
C PHE A 40 5.69 8.18 18.06
N ILE A 41 6.11 6.93 18.21
CA ILE A 41 6.51 6.39 19.53
C ILE A 41 7.69 7.14 20.11
N LEU A 42 8.72 7.43 19.31
CA LEU A 42 9.89 8.18 19.76
C LEU A 42 9.49 9.59 20.18
N LEU A 43 8.60 10.26 19.42
CA LEU A 43 8.07 11.58 19.79
C LEU A 43 7.36 11.55 21.15
N ILE A 44 6.52 10.54 21.39
CA ILE A 44 5.85 10.34 22.69
C ILE A 44 6.85 10.05 23.80
N ALA A 45 7.86 9.21 23.53
CA ALA A 45 8.81 8.75 24.53
C ALA A 45 9.81 9.85 24.96
N PHE A 46 10.31 10.62 24.02
CA PHE A 46 11.34 11.64 24.26
C PHE A 46 10.78 13.04 24.48
N SER A 47 9.55 13.33 24.06
CA SER A 47 8.98 14.68 24.17
C SER A 47 7.47 14.66 24.48
N PRO A 48 7.02 13.96 25.54
CA PRO A 48 5.61 13.91 25.90
C PRO A 48 5.04 15.30 26.24
N GLU A 49 5.86 16.19 26.81
CA GLU A 49 5.46 17.56 27.14
C GLU A 49 5.08 18.38 25.91
N THR A 50 5.72 18.14 24.76
CA THR A 50 5.41 18.86 23.51
C THR A 50 4.02 18.50 22.99
N LEU A 51 3.61 17.23 23.13
CA LEU A 51 2.29 16.76 22.73
C LEU A 51 1.22 17.09 23.78
N GLY A 52 1.61 17.17 25.05
CA GLY A 52 0.76 17.60 26.16
C GLY A 52 0.58 19.12 26.27
N ALA A 53 1.44 19.90 25.62
CA ALA A 53 1.36 21.36 25.62
C ALA A 53 0.03 21.82 25.04
N LYS A 54 -0.61 22.78 25.70
CA LYS A 54 -1.83 23.43 25.20
C LYS A 54 -1.46 24.30 24.00
N ILE A 55 -2.29 24.28 22.96
CA ILE A 55 -2.10 25.11 21.76
C ILE A 55 -2.28 26.60 22.04
N SER A 56 -3.14 26.93 23.00
CA SER A 56 -3.42 28.30 23.44
C SER A 56 -3.73 28.32 24.94
N PRO A 57 -3.40 29.38 25.69
CA PRO A 57 -3.63 29.48 27.13
C PRO A 57 -5.08 29.19 27.55
N ASP A 58 -6.05 29.62 26.73
CA ASP A 58 -7.49 29.42 26.98
C ASP A 58 -8.05 28.11 26.38
N SER A 59 -7.23 27.35 25.67
CA SER A 59 -7.68 26.13 25.00
C SER A 59 -7.46 24.89 25.87
N MET A 60 -8.43 23.97 25.83
CA MET A 60 -8.31 22.63 26.40
C MET A 60 -7.60 21.66 25.43
N THR A 61 -7.34 22.08 24.19
CA THR A 61 -6.73 21.27 23.15
C THR A 61 -5.21 21.27 23.27
N THR A 62 -4.62 20.07 23.31
CA THR A 62 -3.17 19.89 23.30
C THR A 62 -2.64 19.78 21.87
N VAL A 63 -1.37 20.09 21.67
CA VAL A 63 -0.65 19.97 20.37
C VAL A 63 -0.72 18.54 19.84
N GLY A 64 -0.81 17.54 20.72
CA GLY A 64 -0.96 16.14 20.35
C GLY A 64 -2.21 15.83 19.53
N ILE A 65 -3.30 16.59 19.69
CA ILE A 65 -4.53 16.37 18.92
C ILE A 65 -4.31 16.64 17.42
N PRO A 66 -3.87 17.85 16.99
CA PRO A 66 -3.57 18.10 15.59
C PRO A 66 -2.46 17.19 15.04
N VAL A 67 -1.45 16.86 15.84
CA VAL A 67 -0.40 15.90 15.42
C VAL A 67 -1.01 14.52 15.12
N GLY A 68 -1.87 14.02 16.00
CA GLY A 68 -2.59 12.76 15.77
C GLY A 68 -3.47 12.80 14.52
N ILE A 69 -4.21 13.89 14.32
CA ILE A 69 -5.03 14.09 13.11
C ILE A 69 -4.15 14.11 11.85
N ALA A 70 -3.02 14.81 11.89
CA ALA A 70 -2.08 14.86 10.77
C ALA A 70 -1.55 13.46 10.41
N ILE A 71 -1.23 12.63 11.41
CA ILE A 71 -0.81 11.24 11.20
C ILE A 71 -1.92 10.39 10.57
N ILE A 72 -3.17 10.55 11.03
CA ILE A 72 -4.32 9.83 10.46
C ILE A 72 -4.52 10.21 8.98
N VAL A 73 -4.53 11.52 8.69
CA VAL A 73 -4.65 12.01 7.30
C VAL A 73 -3.50 11.49 6.44
N PHE A 74 -2.28 11.53 6.95
CA PHE A 74 -1.11 10.99 6.27
C PHE A 74 -1.24 9.49 5.98
N ALA A 75 -1.74 8.70 6.93
CA ALA A 75 -2.00 7.28 6.75
C ALA A 75 -3.05 7.02 5.65
N PHE A 76 -4.13 7.81 5.59
CA PHE A 76 -5.12 7.72 4.51
C PHE A 76 -4.53 8.07 3.14
N ILE A 77 -3.73 9.13 3.06
CA ILE A 77 -3.06 9.54 1.82
C ILE A 77 -2.13 8.43 1.34
N LEU A 78 -1.29 7.88 2.21
CA LEU A 78 -0.39 6.77 1.90
C LEU A 78 -1.16 5.55 1.43
N THR A 79 -2.22 5.17 2.15
CA THR A 79 -3.08 4.06 1.78
C THR A 79 -3.65 4.28 0.40
N GLY A 80 -4.19 5.46 0.10
CA GLY A 80 -4.78 5.80 -1.21
C GLY A 80 -3.77 5.82 -2.36
N ILE A 81 -2.58 6.40 -2.15
CA ILE A 81 -1.48 6.38 -3.14
C ILE A 81 -1.10 4.92 -3.43
N TYR A 82 -1.01 4.10 -2.38
CA TYR A 82 -0.70 2.69 -2.51
C TYR A 82 -1.78 1.92 -3.26
N THR A 83 -3.06 2.02 -2.88
CA THR A 83 -4.14 1.30 -3.58
C THR A 83 -4.22 1.71 -5.04
N ARG A 84 -4.03 3.00 -5.35
CA ARG A 84 -3.99 3.47 -6.74
C ARG A 84 -2.80 2.87 -7.51
N ARG A 85 -1.61 2.83 -6.91
CA ARG A 85 -0.42 2.25 -7.55
C ARG A 85 -0.57 0.74 -7.76
N ALA A 86 -1.08 0.03 -6.76
CA ALA A 86 -1.36 -1.41 -6.84
C ALA A 86 -2.44 -1.73 -7.89
N ASN A 87 -3.46 -0.87 -8.01
CA ASN A 87 -4.48 -1.01 -9.05
C ASN A 87 -3.95 -0.70 -10.44
N ASN A 88 -3.11 0.31 -10.63
CA ASN A 88 -2.52 0.63 -11.94
C ASN A 88 -1.70 -0.54 -12.53
N GLU A 89 -1.03 -1.32 -11.67
CA GLU A 89 -0.31 -2.52 -12.10
C GLU A 89 -1.26 -3.64 -12.53
N PHE A 90 -2.45 -3.70 -11.93
CA PHE A 90 -3.51 -4.63 -12.30
C PHE A 90 -4.23 -4.21 -13.59
N ASP A 91 -4.48 -2.91 -13.78
CA ASP A 91 -5.12 -2.34 -14.97
C ASP A 91 -4.25 -2.54 -16.23
N GLY A 92 -2.92 -2.49 -16.09
CA GLY A 92 -2.00 -2.80 -17.20
C GLY A 92 -2.18 -4.24 -17.72
N LEU A 93 -2.25 -5.21 -16.81
CA LEU A 93 -2.48 -6.62 -17.16
C LEU A 93 -3.88 -6.85 -17.77
N LEU A 94 -4.88 -6.12 -17.29
CA LEU A 94 -6.26 -6.24 -17.77
C LEU A 94 -6.42 -5.68 -19.20
N ASN A 95 -5.66 -4.64 -19.54
CA ASN A 95 -5.63 -4.06 -20.88
C ASN A 95 -4.93 -4.98 -21.89
N ASP A 96 -3.81 -5.61 -21.51
CA ASP A 96 -3.13 -6.58 -22.38
C ASP A 96 -4.03 -7.78 -22.70
N LEU A 97 -4.74 -8.31 -21.71
CA LEU A 97 -5.67 -9.42 -21.92
C LEU A 97 -6.86 -9.05 -22.80
N LYS A 98 -7.40 -7.82 -22.65
CA LYS A 98 -8.46 -7.31 -23.54
C LYS A 98 -7.99 -7.18 -24.98
N ASN A 99 -6.76 -6.75 -25.20
CA ASN A 99 -6.20 -6.59 -26.54
C ASN A 99 -5.97 -7.95 -27.22
N ASP A 100 -5.48 -8.95 -26.50
CA ASP A 100 -5.28 -10.30 -27.03
C ASP A 100 -6.63 -10.96 -27.43
N LEU A 101 -7.66 -10.85 -26.58
CA LEU A 101 -8.99 -11.38 -26.90
C LEU A 101 -9.61 -10.69 -28.13
N ASN A 102 -9.40 -9.38 -28.29
CA ASN A 102 -9.93 -8.64 -29.44
C ASN A 102 -9.19 -8.99 -30.75
N ASN A 103 -7.90 -9.31 -30.67
CA ASN A 103 -7.10 -9.77 -31.80
C ASN A 103 -7.46 -11.19 -32.25
N ASP A 104 -7.73 -12.11 -31.32
CA ASP A 104 -8.21 -13.46 -31.65
C ASP A 104 -9.63 -13.44 -32.26
N THR A 105 -10.50 -12.54 -31.80
CA THR A 105 -11.83 -12.35 -32.38
C THR A 105 -11.76 -11.82 -33.81
N LYS A 106 -10.80 -10.93 -34.12
CA LYS A 106 -10.55 -10.45 -35.49
C LYS A 106 -9.92 -11.50 -36.41
N LYS A 107 -9.15 -12.43 -35.85
CA LYS A 107 -8.49 -13.51 -36.61
C LYS A 107 -9.47 -14.63 -37.02
N GLY A 108 -10.54 -14.84 -36.26
CA GLY A 108 -11.60 -15.81 -36.59
C GLY A 108 -12.65 -15.30 -37.61
N MET A 109 -12.62 -14.02 -37.98
CA MET A 109 -13.54 -13.43 -38.98
C MET A 109 -12.91 -13.23 -40.37
N ASN A 110 -11.64 -13.62 -40.58
CA ASN A 110 -10.99 -13.63 -41.90
C ASN A 110 -10.71 -15.07 -42.35
#